data_AF-A0A975IZ68-F1
#
_entry.id   AF-A0A975IZ68-F1
#
_cell.length_a   1.000
_cell.length_b   1.000
_cell.length_c   1.000
_cell.angle_alpha   90.00
_cell.angle_beta   90.00
_cell.angle_gamma   90.00
#
_symmetry.space_group_name_H-M   'P 1'
#
loop_
_entity.id
_entity.type
_entity.pdbx_description
1 polymer ?
#
loop_
_entity_poly.entity_id
_entity_poly.type
_entity_poly.pdbx_seq_one_letter_code
_entity_poly.pdbx_strand_id
1 'polypeptide(L)'
;MKFLFPIVLGCLAVSVSCSSPPPDFVPRLSSLDKGESTTADFAGSKVPVLRSEYFEKAWGAPQIQRLPDGGWRLRYRKGDTLNFVSVCSMPRGERAPVVPPRWEEPTGGPQESAAPTHTQPWRSSFILNQPVRWYQADGGSGADFPKYRTVDFQATAPDGRTGWYRIEVEATRDVEVADQIKRVNW
;
A
#
# COMPACT_ATOMS: atom_id res chain seq x y z
N MET A 1 16.10 -71.57 -25.19
CA MET A 1 16.03 -72.19 -23.86
C MET A 1 15.20 -71.29 -22.96
N LYS A 2 14.16 -71.85 -22.33
CA LYS A 2 13.21 -71.19 -21.41
C LYS A 2 13.75 -71.29 -19.97
N PHE A 3 13.81 -70.19 -19.23
CA PHE A 3 13.87 -70.14 -17.77
C PHE A 3 13.11 -68.85 -17.35
N LEU A 4 11.86 -68.90 -16.89
CA LEU A 4 11.31 -69.25 -15.57
C LEU A 4 11.81 -68.36 -14.41
N PHE A 5 10.90 -67.46 -14.01
CA PHE A 5 10.74 -66.60 -12.83
C PHE A 5 11.21 -67.17 -11.46
N PRO A 6 11.48 -66.31 -10.44
CA PRO A 6 10.39 -65.87 -9.54
C PRO A 6 10.36 -64.36 -9.21
N ILE A 7 9.13 -63.91 -9.06
CA ILE A 7 8.66 -62.67 -8.43
C ILE A 7 8.96 -62.73 -6.93
N VAL A 8 9.58 -61.68 -6.38
CA VAL A 8 9.58 -61.42 -4.94
C VAL A 8 8.84 -60.12 -4.67
N LEU A 9 7.67 -60.31 -4.04
CA LEU A 9 6.77 -59.32 -3.49
C LEU A 9 7.40 -58.79 -2.19
N GLY A 10 7.87 -57.54 -2.18
CA GLY A 10 8.49 -56.88 -1.03
C GLY A 10 7.61 -55.76 -0.48
N CYS A 11 7.22 -55.88 0.78
CA CYS A 11 6.25 -55.06 1.50
C CYS A 11 6.57 -53.55 1.54
N LEU A 12 5.50 -52.75 1.40
CA LEU A 12 5.43 -51.38 1.89
C LEU A 12 5.64 -51.34 3.40
N ALA A 13 6.60 -50.55 3.86
CA ALA A 13 6.63 -49.99 5.21
C ALA A 13 6.89 -48.48 5.07
N VAL A 14 5.85 -47.70 5.32
CA VAL A 14 5.87 -46.24 5.33
C VAL A 14 6.49 -45.81 6.66
N SER A 15 7.73 -45.34 6.64
CA SER A 15 8.36 -44.70 7.80
C SER A 15 7.86 -43.25 7.89
N VAL A 16 6.94 -43.01 8.81
CA VAL A 16 6.51 -41.67 9.21
C VAL A 16 7.69 -41.01 9.94
N SER A 17 8.36 -40.06 9.29
CA SER A 17 9.36 -39.20 9.93
C SER A 17 8.66 -38.27 10.92
N CYS A 18 8.91 -38.48 12.22
CA CYS A 18 8.71 -37.44 13.24
C CYS A 18 9.70 -36.31 12.96
N SER A 19 9.27 -35.25 12.26
CA SER A 19 9.96 -33.97 12.29
C SER A 19 9.56 -33.23 13.55
N SER A 20 10.56 -32.93 14.38
CA SER A 20 10.48 -31.97 15.48
C SER A 20 9.93 -30.63 14.98
N PRO A 21 9.07 -29.94 15.75
CA PRO A 21 8.55 -28.65 15.34
C PRO A 21 9.71 -27.63 15.27
N PRO A 22 9.79 -26.82 14.20
CA PRO A 22 10.71 -25.69 14.18
C PRO A 22 10.30 -24.65 15.24
N PRO A 23 11.27 -23.92 15.81
CA PRO A 23 11.02 -22.91 16.83
C PRO A 23 10.19 -21.75 16.27
N ASP A 24 9.16 -21.40 17.02
CA ASP A 24 8.41 -20.14 17.05
C ASP A 24 8.51 -19.27 15.78
N PHE A 25 7.69 -19.66 14.80
CA PHE A 25 7.30 -18.78 13.72
C PHE A 25 6.45 -17.65 14.31
N VAL A 26 7.07 -16.51 14.64
CA VAL A 26 6.33 -15.27 14.86
C VAL A 26 5.64 -14.95 13.54
N PRO A 27 4.30 -14.89 13.47
CA PRO A 27 3.65 -14.50 12.23
C PRO A 27 4.06 -13.06 11.92
N ARG A 28 4.81 -12.90 10.82
CA ARG A 28 4.97 -11.64 10.12
C ARG A 28 3.56 -11.06 9.92
N LEU A 29 3.33 -9.84 10.39
CA LEU A 29 2.07 -9.10 10.22
C LEU A 29 1.71 -8.99 8.73
N SER A 30 1.05 -10.02 8.19
CA SER A 30 0.35 -9.98 6.90
C SER A 30 -1.16 -9.76 7.08
N SER A 31 -1.58 -9.31 8.27
CA SER A 31 -2.96 -8.93 8.57
C SER A 31 -3.15 -7.43 8.42
N LEU A 32 -2.98 -6.90 7.21
CA LEU A 32 -3.41 -5.54 6.90
C LEU A 32 -4.16 -5.47 5.56
N ASP A 33 -4.96 -6.49 5.23
CA ASP A 33 -5.88 -6.43 4.10
C ASP A 33 -7.16 -7.27 4.33
N LYS A 34 -7.73 -7.14 5.53
CA LYS A 34 -9.14 -7.45 5.77
C LYS A 34 -9.89 -6.20 6.22
N GLY A 35 -9.70 -5.12 5.48
CA GLY A 35 -10.63 -4.00 5.53
C GLY A 35 -11.96 -4.48 4.96
N GLU A 36 -12.98 -4.55 5.80
CA GLU A 36 -14.36 -4.74 5.37
C GLU A 36 -14.67 -3.67 4.31
N SER A 37 -14.85 -4.10 3.06
CA SER A 37 -15.25 -3.23 1.96
C SER A 37 -16.72 -2.89 2.15
N THR A 38 -17.01 -1.99 3.08
CA THR A 38 -18.37 -1.53 3.35
C THR A 38 -18.79 -0.54 2.26
N THR A 39 -20.04 -0.61 1.82
CA THR A 39 -20.73 0.50 1.17
C THR A 39 -20.84 1.62 2.20
N ALA A 40 -19.77 2.40 2.36
CA ALA A 40 -19.64 3.30 3.50
C ALA A 40 -20.53 4.53 3.31
N ASP A 41 -21.50 4.69 4.22
CA ASP A 41 -22.09 5.98 4.47
C ASP A 41 -21.09 6.82 5.27
N PHE A 42 -20.70 7.98 4.74
CA PHE A 42 -19.80 8.92 5.42
C PHE A 42 -20.53 9.76 6.50
N ALA A 43 -21.82 9.48 6.74
CA ALA A 43 -22.59 10.06 7.81
C ALA A 43 -21.85 10.01 9.15
N GLY A 44 -21.70 11.16 9.80
CA GLY A 44 -21.02 11.29 11.07
C GLY A 44 -19.49 11.43 10.99
N SER A 45 -18.88 11.45 9.80
CA SER A 45 -17.46 11.78 9.69
C SER A 45 -17.21 13.22 10.15
N LYS A 46 -16.23 13.41 11.04
CA LYS A 46 -15.80 14.75 11.48
C LYS A 46 -14.90 15.45 10.46
N VAL A 47 -14.27 14.65 9.60
CA VAL A 47 -13.34 15.09 8.56
C VAL A 47 -14.05 14.95 7.21
N PRO A 48 -14.02 15.98 6.35
CA PRO A 48 -14.59 15.84 5.02
C PRO A 48 -13.78 14.82 4.21
N VAL A 49 -14.47 13.95 3.50
CA VAL A 49 -13.81 12.94 2.67
C VAL A 49 -13.46 13.57 1.33
N LEU A 50 -12.16 13.64 1.04
CA LEU A 50 -11.66 14.10 -0.24
C LEU A 50 -11.72 12.93 -1.23
N ARG A 51 -12.45 13.11 -2.33
CA ARG A 51 -12.63 12.10 -3.38
C ARG A 51 -11.78 12.46 -4.59
N SER A 52 -12.05 11.85 -5.73
CA SER A 52 -11.53 12.30 -7.01
C SER A 52 -12.47 11.82 -8.10
N GLU A 53 -13.25 12.74 -8.67
CA GLU A 53 -14.15 12.42 -9.78
C GLU A 53 -13.36 11.83 -10.97
N TYR A 54 -12.13 12.31 -11.17
CA TYR A 54 -11.26 11.79 -12.20
C TYR A 54 -10.99 10.28 -12.03
N PHE A 55 -10.56 9.86 -10.84
CA PHE A 55 -10.27 8.44 -10.60
C PHE A 55 -11.53 7.59 -10.60
N GLU A 56 -12.66 8.10 -10.12
CA GLU A 56 -13.93 7.37 -10.18
C GLU A 56 -14.37 7.11 -11.61
N LYS A 57 -14.23 8.11 -12.49
CA LYS A 57 -14.56 7.97 -13.90
C LYS A 57 -13.58 7.08 -14.66
N ALA A 58 -12.29 7.18 -14.35
CA ALA A 58 -11.25 6.47 -15.09
C ALA A 58 -11.03 5.04 -14.60
N TRP A 59 -11.10 4.80 -13.30
CA TRP A 59 -10.67 3.58 -12.61
C TRP A 59 -11.80 2.90 -11.83
N GLY A 60 -12.95 3.55 -11.67
CA GLY A 60 -14.10 3.05 -10.92
C GLY A 60 -14.11 3.50 -9.45
N ALA A 61 -15.12 3.04 -8.73
CA ALA A 61 -15.32 3.40 -7.32
C ALA A 61 -14.12 2.94 -6.45
N PRO A 62 -13.71 3.74 -5.45
CA PRO A 62 -12.63 3.36 -4.55
C PRO A 62 -13.06 2.25 -3.61
N GLN A 63 -12.10 1.45 -3.16
CA GLN A 63 -12.26 0.68 -1.93
C GLN A 63 -12.23 1.65 -0.74
N ILE A 64 -13.24 1.58 0.10
CA ILE A 64 -13.37 2.48 1.25
C ILE A 64 -13.05 1.72 2.52
N GLN A 65 -12.15 2.27 3.34
CA GLN A 65 -11.78 1.74 4.63
C GLN A 65 -11.86 2.83 5.69
N ARG A 66 -12.52 2.53 6.81
CA ARG A 66 -12.47 3.39 8.00
C ARG A 66 -11.19 3.10 8.78
N LEU A 67 -10.46 4.14 9.15
CA LEU A 67 -9.21 4.03 9.90
C LEU A 67 -9.48 4.07 11.42
N PRO A 68 -8.62 3.45 12.27
CA PRO A 68 -8.82 3.39 13.72
C PRO A 68 -8.88 4.75 14.41
N ASP A 69 -8.24 5.77 13.83
CA ASP A 69 -8.25 7.15 14.33
C ASP A 69 -9.54 7.90 13.98
N GLY A 70 -10.50 7.25 13.30
CA GLY A 70 -11.74 7.86 12.83
C GLY A 70 -11.60 8.55 11.47
N GLY A 71 -10.44 8.44 10.83
CA GLY A 71 -10.22 8.82 9.45
C GLY A 71 -10.79 7.81 8.44
N TRP A 72 -10.55 8.10 7.17
CA TRP A 72 -10.98 7.28 6.04
C TRP A 72 -9.85 7.13 5.03
N ARG A 73 -9.79 5.97 4.38
CA ARG A 73 -8.93 5.72 3.23
C ARG A 73 -9.80 5.32 2.04
N LEU A 74 -9.64 6.03 0.94
CA LEU A 74 -10.24 5.71 -0.36
C LEU A 74 -9.11 5.25 -1.28
N ARG A 75 -9.11 3.97 -1.66
CA ARG A 75 -8.09 3.36 -2.52
C ARG A 75 -8.66 3.10 -3.91
N TYR A 76 -8.18 3.86 -4.90
CA TYR A 76 -8.49 3.70 -6.30
C TYR A 76 -7.46 2.77 -6.95
N ARG A 77 -7.91 1.80 -7.76
CA ARG A 77 -7.04 0.86 -8.48
C ARG A 77 -7.30 0.93 -9.98
N LYS A 78 -6.24 1.07 -10.77
CA LYS A 78 -6.37 1.05 -12.24
C LYS A 78 -6.52 -0.37 -12.76
N GLY A 79 -7.75 -0.81 -12.99
CA GLY A 79 -8.06 -2.18 -13.46
C GLY A 79 -7.42 -3.24 -12.55
N ASP A 80 -6.81 -4.26 -13.16
CA ASP A 80 -6.10 -5.31 -12.42
C ASP A 80 -4.61 -5.01 -12.19
N THR A 81 -4.16 -3.78 -12.43
CA THR A 81 -2.74 -3.41 -12.27
C THR A 81 -2.36 -3.16 -10.81
N LEU A 82 -1.07 -2.97 -10.56
CA LEU A 82 -0.51 -2.53 -9.27
C LEU A 82 -0.48 -0.99 -9.12
N ASN A 83 -1.17 -0.26 -10.00
CA ASN A 83 -1.27 1.19 -9.86
C ASN A 83 -2.41 1.53 -8.91
N PHE A 84 -2.05 2.18 -7.80
CA PHE A 84 -2.99 2.62 -6.79
C PHE A 84 -2.84 4.10 -6.49
N VAL A 85 -3.96 4.74 -6.21
CA VAL A 85 -4.00 6.04 -5.54
C VAL A 85 -4.85 5.90 -4.29
N SER A 86 -4.27 6.16 -3.13
CA SER A 86 -4.97 6.17 -1.86
C SER A 86 -5.11 7.60 -1.34
N VAL A 87 -6.33 8.04 -1.08
CA VAL A 87 -6.64 9.30 -0.41
C VAL A 87 -6.99 9.01 1.04
N CYS A 88 -6.12 9.38 1.97
CA CYS A 88 -6.34 9.23 3.40
C CYS A 88 -6.81 10.57 3.99
N SER A 89 -7.99 10.59 4.61
CA SER A 89 -8.55 11.71 5.35
C SER A 89 -8.42 11.43 6.84
N MET A 90 -7.78 12.31 7.60
CA MET A 90 -7.39 12.08 9.00
C MET A 90 -7.80 13.26 9.88
N PRO A 91 -8.16 13.04 11.16
CA PRO A 91 -8.50 14.13 12.08
C PRO A 91 -7.27 14.93 12.52
N ARG A 92 -6.07 14.36 12.41
CA ARG A 92 -4.79 14.98 12.76
C ARG A 92 -3.75 14.58 11.73
N GLY A 93 -2.90 15.52 11.35
CA GLY A 93 -1.74 15.26 10.50
C GLY A 93 -0.50 14.96 11.32
N GLU A 94 0.44 14.26 10.70
CA GLU A 94 1.79 14.07 11.21
C GLU A 94 2.65 15.32 10.99
N ARG A 95 3.65 15.49 11.85
CA ARG A 95 4.62 16.58 11.69
C ARG A 95 5.43 16.36 10.42
N ALA A 96 5.41 17.34 9.52
CA ALA A 96 6.23 17.32 8.33
C ALA A 96 7.72 17.14 8.68
N PRO A 97 8.43 16.18 8.06
CA PRO A 97 9.86 16.03 8.29
C PRO A 97 10.61 17.23 7.69
N VAL A 98 11.75 17.57 8.30
CA VAL A 98 12.57 18.72 7.88
C VAL A 98 13.23 18.43 6.53
N VAL A 99 13.77 17.22 6.39
CA VAL A 99 14.37 16.69 5.16
C VAL A 99 13.50 15.54 4.63
N PRO A 100 13.49 15.29 3.31
CA PRO A 100 12.73 14.16 2.78
C PRO A 100 13.28 12.85 3.36
N PRO A 101 12.41 11.94 3.83
CA PRO A 101 12.84 10.63 4.29
C PRO A 101 13.66 9.91 3.23
N ARG A 102 14.62 9.09 3.67
CA ARG A 102 15.28 8.16 2.76
C ARG A 102 14.34 7.00 2.44
N TRP A 103 14.55 6.33 1.32
CA TRP A 103 13.83 5.11 0.97
C TRP A 103 14.80 3.94 0.79
N GLU A 104 14.31 2.72 0.94
CA GLU A 104 15.11 1.50 0.93
C GLU A 104 14.69 0.59 -0.23
N GLU A 105 15.65 -0.03 -0.90
CA GLU A 105 15.39 -1.11 -1.87
C GLU A 105 15.13 -2.42 -1.13
N PRO A 106 14.07 -3.18 -1.45
CA PRO A 106 13.84 -4.46 -0.80
C PRO A 106 14.96 -5.45 -1.17
N THR A 107 15.63 -5.97 -0.15
CA THR A 107 16.62 -7.04 -0.31
C THR A 107 15.92 -8.38 -0.56
N GLY A 108 16.10 -8.91 -1.77
CA GLY A 108 15.45 -10.14 -2.25
C GLY A 108 16.03 -11.45 -1.73
N GLY A 109 16.67 -11.48 -0.56
CA GLY A 109 17.34 -12.69 -0.07
C GLY A 109 17.40 -12.83 1.46
N PRO A 110 17.52 -14.05 1.99
CA PRO A 110 17.59 -14.35 3.43
C PRO A 110 18.90 -13.92 4.10
N GLN A 111 19.79 -13.24 3.39
CA GLN A 111 21.06 -12.78 3.91
C GLN A 111 20.86 -11.36 4.48
N GLU A 112 21.03 -11.20 5.79
CA GLU A 112 20.81 -9.99 6.62
C GLU A 112 21.70 -8.78 6.27
N SER A 113 21.91 -8.49 4.99
CA SER A 113 22.50 -7.21 4.60
C SER A 113 21.42 -6.14 4.70
N ALA A 114 21.73 -5.08 5.45
CA ALA A 114 20.86 -3.90 5.54
C ALA A 114 20.51 -3.42 4.11
N ALA A 115 19.24 -3.12 3.89
CA ALA A 115 18.76 -2.63 2.60
C ALA A 115 19.52 -1.36 2.19
N PRO A 116 19.96 -1.24 0.92
CA PRO A 116 20.52 0.00 0.41
C PRO A 116 19.55 1.15 0.67
N THR A 117 20.05 2.23 1.26
CA THR A 117 19.25 3.40 1.59
C THR A 117 19.58 4.55 0.64
N HIS A 118 18.55 5.18 0.07
CA HIS A 118 18.69 6.21 -0.96
C HIS A 118 18.27 7.58 -0.44
N THR A 119 19.09 8.59 -0.72
CA THR A 119 18.73 10.01 -0.49
C THR A 119 17.92 10.54 -1.67
N GLN A 120 17.03 11.49 -1.42
CA GLN A 120 16.17 12.08 -2.44
C GLN A 120 15.93 13.57 -2.17
N PRO A 121 15.61 14.39 -3.19
CA PRO A 121 15.13 15.75 -2.99
C PRO A 121 13.63 15.77 -2.66
N TRP A 122 13.17 16.90 -2.11
CA TRP A 122 11.73 17.18 -2.07
C TRP A 122 11.19 17.34 -3.49
N ARG A 123 10.03 16.73 -3.76
CA ARG A 123 9.23 17.01 -4.95
C ARG A 123 7.98 17.80 -4.54
N SER A 124 7.31 18.45 -5.48
CA SER A 124 6.13 19.27 -5.20
C SER A 124 5.09 19.18 -6.32
N SER A 125 3.82 19.21 -5.93
CA SER A 125 2.65 19.24 -6.82
C SER A 125 1.60 20.17 -6.23
N PHE A 126 0.55 20.48 -6.98
CA PHE A 126 -0.60 21.24 -6.46
C PHE A 126 -1.80 20.33 -6.23
N ILE A 127 -2.45 20.47 -5.07
CA ILE A 127 -3.71 19.79 -4.73
C ILE A 127 -4.68 20.86 -4.25
N LEU A 128 -5.86 21.00 -4.86
CA LEU A 128 -6.81 22.07 -4.48
C LEU A 128 -6.15 23.48 -4.44
N ASN A 129 -5.31 23.78 -5.45
CA ASN A 129 -4.53 25.03 -5.56
C ASN A 129 -3.50 25.28 -4.44
N GLN A 130 -3.21 24.29 -3.59
CA GLN A 130 -2.18 24.40 -2.56
C GLN A 130 -0.91 23.63 -2.96
N PRO A 131 0.30 24.17 -2.77
CA PRO A 131 1.52 23.44 -3.02
C PRO A 131 1.72 22.38 -1.93
N VAL A 132 1.87 21.13 -2.34
CA VAL A 132 2.07 19.97 -1.46
C VAL A 132 3.38 19.28 -1.82
N ARG A 133 4.24 19.08 -0.82
CA ARG A 133 5.49 18.33 -0.95
C ARG A 133 5.20 16.83 -0.93
N TRP A 134 5.97 16.08 -1.69
CA TRP A 134 5.88 14.62 -1.70
C TRP A 134 7.25 13.99 -1.92
N TYR A 135 7.34 12.70 -1.58
CA TYR A 135 8.58 11.92 -1.57
C TYR A 135 8.26 10.44 -1.85
N GLN A 136 9.27 9.67 -2.22
CA GLN A 136 9.16 8.21 -2.32
C GLN A 136 9.30 7.61 -0.92
N ALA A 137 8.28 6.89 -0.47
CA ALA A 137 8.23 6.26 0.83
C ALA A 137 8.73 4.81 0.80
N ASP A 138 8.70 4.15 -0.37
CA ASP A 138 9.10 2.76 -0.55
C ASP A 138 9.73 2.55 -1.94
N GLY A 139 10.77 1.71 -2.02
CA GLY A 139 11.44 1.34 -3.27
C GLY A 139 10.58 0.50 -4.22
N GLY A 140 9.52 -0.13 -3.70
CA GLY A 140 8.77 -1.15 -4.43
C GLY A 140 9.59 -2.44 -4.56
N SER A 141 8.94 -3.52 -4.96
CA SER A 141 9.55 -4.84 -5.11
C SER A 141 9.28 -5.41 -6.50
N GLY A 142 9.80 -6.62 -6.80
CA GLY A 142 9.40 -7.32 -8.02
C GLY A 142 7.88 -7.58 -8.13
N ALA A 143 7.16 -7.51 -7.00
CA ALA A 143 5.71 -7.72 -6.92
C ALA A 143 4.91 -6.44 -6.64
N ASP A 144 5.55 -5.31 -6.30
CA ASP A 144 4.89 -4.07 -5.88
C ASP A 144 5.56 -2.86 -6.53
N PHE A 145 4.76 -1.87 -6.95
CA PHE A 145 5.36 -0.63 -7.44
C PHE A 145 5.95 0.21 -6.30
N PRO A 146 6.94 1.07 -6.61
CA PRO A 146 7.39 2.08 -5.67
C PRO A 146 6.20 2.90 -5.15
N LYS A 147 6.22 3.16 -3.84
CA LYS A 147 5.17 3.92 -3.17
C LYS A 147 5.66 5.33 -2.88
N TYR A 148 4.84 6.29 -3.23
CA TYR A 148 5.07 7.71 -3.03
C TYR A 148 4.02 8.26 -2.07
N ARG A 149 4.40 9.28 -1.30
CA ARG A 149 3.55 9.84 -0.25
C ARG A 149 3.70 11.36 -0.21
N THR A 150 2.59 12.07 -0.06
CA THR A 150 2.60 13.51 0.27
C THR A 150 2.94 13.72 1.73
N VAL A 151 3.59 14.84 2.05
CA VAL A 151 3.53 15.38 3.41
C VAL A 151 2.07 15.70 3.71
N ASP A 152 1.63 15.39 4.94
CA ASP A 152 0.26 15.66 5.36
C ASP A 152 -0.06 17.15 5.20
N PHE A 153 -1.21 17.44 4.61
CA PHE A 153 -1.66 18.81 4.33
C PHE A 153 -3.10 19.01 4.82
N GLN A 154 -3.44 20.22 5.20
CA GLN A 154 -4.81 20.55 5.57
C GLN A 154 -5.59 20.99 4.34
N ALA A 155 -6.86 20.61 4.25
CA ALA A 155 -7.76 21.20 3.28
C ALA A 155 -9.14 21.45 3.89
N THR A 156 -9.80 22.50 3.42
CA THR A 156 -11.15 22.87 3.81
C THR A 156 -12.10 22.52 2.67
N ALA A 157 -13.11 21.72 2.98
CA ALA A 157 -14.15 21.33 2.04
C ALA A 157 -15.10 22.49 1.74
N PRO A 158 -15.88 22.43 0.64
CA PRO A 158 -16.89 23.45 0.34
C PRO A 158 -17.95 23.62 1.43
N ASP A 159 -18.16 22.59 2.28
CA ASP A 159 -19.06 22.65 3.44
C ASP A 159 -18.45 23.35 4.68
N GLY A 160 -17.21 23.85 4.57
CA GLY A 160 -16.49 24.57 5.63
C GLY A 160 -15.74 23.69 6.63
N ARG A 161 -15.92 22.37 6.60
CA ARG A 161 -15.15 21.47 7.47
C ARG A 161 -13.70 21.38 6.99
N THR A 162 -12.78 21.22 7.93
CA THR A 162 -11.34 21.11 7.64
C THR A 162 -10.81 19.76 8.13
N GLY A 163 -9.90 19.18 7.37
CA GLY A 163 -9.28 17.90 7.67
C GLY A 163 -7.81 17.87 7.27
N TRP A 164 -7.10 16.84 7.73
CA TRP A 164 -5.76 16.52 7.24
C TRP A 164 -5.84 15.42 6.20
N TYR A 165 -4.99 15.52 5.19
CA TYR A 165 -4.99 14.62 4.04
C TYR A 165 -3.58 14.12 3.74
N ARG A 166 -3.54 12.87 3.29
CA ARG A 166 -2.35 12.22 2.74
C ARG A 166 -2.72 11.48 1.47
N ILE A 167 -1.99 11.75 0.40
CA ILE A 167 -2.10 10.99 -0.85
C ILE A 167 -0.94 10.01 -0.92
N GLU A 168 -1.25 8.76 -1.17
CA GLU A 168 -0.27 7.71 -1.46
C GLU A 168 -0.49 7.23 -2.89
N VAL A 169 0.59 7.08 -3.64
CA VAL A 169 0.56 6.63 -5.02
C VAL A 169 1.54 5.49 -5.20
N GLU A 170 1.07 4.38 -5.77
CA GLU A 170 1.92 3.26 -6.20
C GLU A 170 1.99 3.32 -7.73
N ALA A 171 3.17 3.64 -8.27
CA ALA A 171 3.37 3.83 -9.71
C ALA A 171 4.84 3.58 -10.10
N THR A 172 5.08 3.34 -11.38
CA THR A 172 6.43 3.03 -11.89
C THR A 172 7.30 4.25 -12.16
N ARG A 173 6.71 5.45 -12.29
CA ARG A 173 7.40 6.66 -12.72
C ARG A 173 6.96 7.90 -11.95
N ASP A 174 7.92 8.74 -11.54
CA ASP A 174 7.69 10.01 -10.84
C ASP A 174 6.73 10.95 -11.57
N VAL A 175 6.80 11.01 -12.92
CA VAL A 175 5.93 11.89 -13.72
C VAL A 175 4.46 11.48 -13.60
N GLU A 176 4.18 10.18 -13.50
CA GLU A 176 2.83 9.66 -13.29
C GLU A 176 2.33 10.00 -11.89
N VAL A 177 3.21 9.94 -10.89
CA VAL A 177 2.89 10.30 -9.50
C VAL A 177 2.45 11.76 -9.41
N ALA A 178 3.23 12.67 -9.98
CA ALA A 178 2.89 14.09 -9.98
C ALA A 178 1.55 14.36 -10.69
N ASP A 179 1.31 13.69 -11.81
CA ASP A 179 0.06 13.78 -12.58
C ASP A 179 -1.14 13.20 -11.84
N GLN A 180 -0.95 12.15 -11.04
CA GLN A 180 -2.03 11.55 -10.26
C GLN A 180 -2.36 12.39 -9.01
N ILE A 181 -1.34 12.87 -8.28
CA ILE A 181 -1.53 13.71 -7.09
C ILE A 181 -2.38 14.95 -7.42
N LYS A 182 -2.12 15.63 -8.54
CA LYS A 182 -2.85 16.84 -8.93
C LYS A 182 -4.32 16.62 -9.33
N ARG A 183 -4.73 15.36 -9.52
CA ARG A 183 -6.11 14.99 -9.92
C ARG A 183 -7.02 14.71 -8.73
N VAL A 184 -6.50 14.80 -7.51
CA VAL A 184 -7.31 14.73 -6.29
C VAL A 184 -8.01 16.08 -6.08
N ASN A 185 -9.33 16.04 -5.97
CA ASN A 185 -10.21 17.20 -5.82
C ASN A 185 -11.48 16.85 -5.02
N TRP A 186 -12.32 17.83 -4.70
CA TRP A 186 -13.60 17.58 -4.04
C TRP A 186 -14.57 16.81 -4.93
#